data_AF-A0A1G6PBX5-F1
#
_entry.id   AF-A0A1G6PBX5-F1
#
_cell.length_a   1.000
_cell.length_b   1.000
_cell.length_c   1.000
_cell.angle_alpha   90.00
_cell.angle_beta   90.00
_cell.angle_gamma   90.00
#
_symmetry.space_group_name_H-M   'P 1'
#
loop_
_entity.id
_entity.type
_entity.pdbx_description
1 polymer ?
#
loop_
_entity_poly.entity_id
_entity_poly.type
_entity_poly.pdbx_seq_one_letter_code
_entity_poly.pdbx_strand_id
1 'polypeptide(L)'
;MRGVNRYTWVDTAYDLSWTVAVSRGRTVDEVRVAYGVDQGIGLLTFGQADAERAEHLGDYGLVQFKAHGEYLVAIEPNGWVGNGAEVACVLSRPTGLFFSVYWSVNGHQLVQAVDGRITGRFDPTFIGLPAGANDLLPGWVGDDEFPLEHLRSASLAAMERRTGLSFDPVWLTEPLPTYRIPA
;
A
#
# COMPACT_ATOMS: atom_id res chain seq x y z
N MET A 1 -17.79 12.10 -5.22
CA MET A 1 -16.40 11.67 -5.53
C MET A 1 -15.41 12.85 -5.54
N ARG A 2 -15.15 13.50 -4.39
CA ARG A 2 -14.03 14.46 -4.29
C ARG A 2 -12.75 13.66 -4.04
N GLY A 3 -11.72 13.81 -4.88
CA GLY A 3 -10.42 13.15 -4.74
C GLY A 3 -10.01 12.24 -5.91
N VAL A 4 -10.97 11.60 -6.60
CA VAL A 4 -10.69 10.70 -7.74
C VAL A 4 -9.89 11.41 -8.84
N ASN A 5 -10.25 12.66 -9.16
CA ASN A 5 -9.58 13.45 -10.22
C ASN A 5 -8.06 13.60 -9.98
N ARG A 6 -7.61 13.69 -8.72
CA ARG A 6 -6.17 13.80 -8.39
C ARG A 6 -5.38 12.55 -8.77
N TYR A 7 -6.01 11.38 -8.69
CA TYR A 7 -5.35 10.09 -8.88
C TYR A 7 -5.64 9.46 -10.25
N THR A 8 -6.33 10.14 -11.15
CA THR A 8 -6.67 9.61 -12.49
C THR A 8 -5.46 9.11 -13.28
N TRP A 9 -4.26 9.66 -13.02
CA TRP A 9 -3.03 9.22 -13.65
C TRP A 9 -2.70 7.74 -13.39
N VAL A 10 -3.09 7.14 -12.25
CA VAL A 10 -2.83 5.70 -11.98
C VAL A 10 -3.70 4.77 -12.80
N ASP A 11 -4.87 5.25 -13.26
CA ASP A 11 -5.77 4.44 -14.08
C ASP A 11 -5.15 4.19 -15.47
N THR A 12 -4.27 5.07 -15.92
CA THR A 12 -3.52 4.95 -17.19
C THR A 12 -2.07 4.47 -17.04
N ALA A 13 -1.59 4.29 -15.80
CA ALA A 13 -0.25 3.76 -15.53
C ALA A 13 -0.27 2.22 -15.59
N TYR A 14 -0.42 1.65 -16.79
CA TYR A 14 -0.67 0.22 -16.96
C TYR A 14 0.42 -0.69 -16.38
N ASP A 15 1.68 -0.24 -16.43
CA ASP A 15 2.84 -1.00 -15.95
C ASP A 15 3.04 -0.89 -14.43
N LEU A 16 2.30 -0.01 -13.75
CA LEU A 16 2.42 0.17 -12.30
C LEU A 16 1.76 -1.01 -11.58
N SER A 17 2.59 -1.86 -10.96
CA SER A 17 2.19 -2.90 -10.01
C SER A 17 2.96 -2.68 -8.71
N TRP A 18 2.27 -2.65 -7.57
CA TRP A 18 2.86 -2.25 -6.29
C TRP A 18 1.94 -2.48 -5.10
N THR A 19 2.53 -2.37 -3.91
CA THR A 19 1.82 -2.03 -2.67
C THR A 19 2.25 -0.63 -2.21
N VAL A 20 1.30 0.20 -1.80
CA VAL A 20 1.56 1.39 -0.99
C VAL A 20 0.85 1.24 0.35
N ALA A 21 1.59 1.38 1.44
CA ALA A 21 1.09 1.24 2.79
C ALA A 21 1.43 2.47 3.63
N VAL A 22 0.47 2.93 4.43
CA VAL A 22 0.60 4.09 5.30
C VAL A 22 0.43 3.64 6.74
N SER A 23 1.40 4.00 7.57
CA SER A 23 1.36 3.81 9.01
C SER A 23 1.50 5.16 9.72
N ARG A 24 0.68 5.39 10.74
CA ARG A 24 0.70 6.64 11.54
C ARG A 24 1.47 6.44 12.84
N GLY A 25 2.34 7.39 13.17
CA GLY A 25 3.10 7.40 14.42
C GLY A 25 4.19 6.32 14.50
N ARG A 26 4.70 5.85 13.35
CA ARG A 26 5.75 4.83 13.27
C ARG A 26 7.07 5.38 12.82
N THR A 27 8.11 4.81 13.40
CA THR A 27 9.48 4.98 12.97
C THR A 27 9.82 4.01 11.84
N VAL A 28 10.86 4.34 11.07
CA VAL A 28 11.40 3.44 10.05
C VAL A 28 11.79 2.09 10.64
N ASP A 29 12.44 2.06 11.81
CA ASP A 29 12.88 0.81 12.42
C ASP A 29 11.72 -0.10 12.85
N GLU A 30 10.63 0.46 13.37
CA GLU A 30 9.42 -0.33 13.68
C GLU A 30 8.81 -0.96 12.42
N VAL A 31 8.72 -0.19 11.33
CA VAL A 31 8.22 -0.71 10.05
C VAL A 31 9.17 -1.73 9.45
N ARG A 32 10.48 -1.53 9.59
CA ARG A 32 11.48 -2.48 9.14
C ARG A 32 11.31 -3.84 9.82
N VAL A 33 11.17 -3.83 11.15
CA VAL A 33 10.93 -5.05 11.92
C VAL A 33 9.63 -5.74 11.50
N ALA A 34 8.55 -4.98 11.31
CA ALA A 34 7.26 -5.55 10.89
C ALA A 34 7.32 -6.17 9.48
N TYR A 35 8.11 -5.60 8.57
CA TYR A 35 8.33 -6.14 7.22
C TYR A 35 9.40 -7.24 7.17
N GLY A 36 10.08 -7.53 8.28
CA GLY A 36 11.18 -8.50 8.31
C GLY A 36 12.41 -8.06 7.52
N VAL A 37 12.61 -6.76 7.28
CA VAL A 37 13.77 -6.26 6.51
C VAL A 37 14.98 -6.02 7.40
N ASP A 38 16.13 -6.50 6.96
CA ASP A 38 17.39 -6.45 7.71
C ASP A 38 18.46 -5.60 6.99
N GLN A 39 18.47 -5.57 5.65
CA GLN A 39 19.49 -4.93 4.84
C GLN A 39 18.95 -3.76 4.00
N GLY A 40 19.54 -2.57 4.20
CA GLY A 40 19.39 -1.44 3.29
C GLY A 40 20.33 -1.56 2.09
N ILE A 41 19.86 -1.18 0.91
CA ILE A 41 20.64 -1.24 -0.34
C ILE A 41 20.94 0.14 -0.95
N GLY A 42 20.52 1.22 -0.27
CA GLY A 42 20.82 2.60 -0.66
C GLY A 42 19.57 3.41 -0.99
N LEU A 43 19.76 4.46 -1.79
CA LEU A 43 18.68 5.33 -2.27
C LEU A 43 18.38 4.99 -3.72
N LEU A 44 17.14 4.60 -4.02
CA LEU A 44 16.69 4.30 -5.39
C LEU A 44 15.39 5.05 -5.69
N THR A 45 15.17 5.43 -6.94
CA THR A 45 13.81 5.79 -7.40
C THR A 45 12.95 4.52 -7.51
N PHE A 46 11.62 4.68 -7.63
CA PHE A 46 10.73 3.51 -7.80
C PHE A 46 11.12 2.68 -9.04
N GLY A 47 11.40 3.34 -10.16
CA GLY A 47 11.81 2.66 -11.40
C GLY A 47 13.13 1.89 -11.26
N GLN A 48 14.10 2.44 -10.52
CA GLN A 48 15.36 1.73 -10.23
C GLN A 48 15.13 0.53 -9.30
N ALA A 49 14.27 0.68 -8.28
CA ALA A 49 13.92 -0.42 -7.39
C ALA A 49 13.15 -1.53 -8.11
N ASP A 50 12.22 -1.20 -9.02
CA ASP A 50 11.52 -2.23 -9.80
C ASP A 50 12.48 -2.97 -10.76
N ALA A 51 13.43 -2.27 -11.38
CA ALA A 51 14.46 -2.89 -12.21
C ALA A 51 15.36 -3.84 -11.41
N GLU A 52 15.90 -3.39 -10.26
CA GLU A 52 16.69 -4.21 -9.33
C GLU A 52 15.93 -5.48 -8.92
N ARG A 53 14.66 -5.34 -8.53
CA ARG A 53 13.80 -6.47 -8.16
C ARG A 53 13.60 -7.42 -9.36
N ALA A 54 13.42 -6.91 -10.57
CA ALA A 54 13.22 -7.72 -11.75
C ALA A 54 14.47 -8.55 -12.11
N GLU A 55 15.67 -8.03 -11.90
CA GLU A 55 16.94 -8.74 -12.08
C GLU A 55 17.14 -9.87 -11.04
N HIS A 56 16.51 -9.75 -9.88
CA HIS A 56 16.61 -10.67 -8.74
C HIS A 56 15.28 -11.36 -8.40
N LEU A 57 14.49 -11.67 -9.43
CA LEU A 57 13.15 -12.24 -9.26
C LEU A 57 13.21 -13.57 -8.49
N GLY A 58 12.56 -13.61 -7.33
CA GLY A 58 12.48 -14.79 -6.47
C GLY A 58 13.54 -14.87 -5.37
N ASP A 59 14.56 -14.01 -5.41
CA ASP A 59 15.60 -13.95 -4.37
C ASP A 59 15.13 -13.11 -3.17
N TYR A 60 14.50 -11.97 -3.44
CA TYR A 60 14.00 -11.02 -2.45
C TYR A 60 12.96 -10.05 -3.04
N GLY A 61 12.15 -9.43 -2.18
CA GLY A 61 11.35 -8.25 -2.50
C GLY A 61 12.07 -6.96 -2.12
N LEU A 62 11.50 -5.81 -2.48
CA LEU A 62 12.02 -4.50 -2.09
C LEU A 62 10.92 -3.64 -1.48
N VAL A 63 11.29 -2.84 -0.49
CA VAL A 63 10.45 -1.78 0.08
C VAL A 63 11.23 -0.49 0.18
N GLN A 64 10.56 0.61 -0.13
CA GLN A 64 11.05 1.97 0.02
C GLN A 64 10.29 2.69 1.12
N PHE A 65 10.97 3.47 1.95
CA PHE A 65 10.32 4.22 3.03
C PHE A 65 10.38 5.73 2.80
N LYS A 66 9.22 6.39 2.93
CA LYS A 66 9.07 7.84 2.90
C LYS A 66 8.42 8.33 4.18
N ALA A 67 9.16 9.12 4.96
CA ALA A 67 8.60 9.88 6.07
C ALA A 67 7.85 11.12 5.55
N HIS A 68 6.65 11.36 6.07
CA HIS A 68 5.85 12.54 5.75
C HIS A 68 5.05 12.99 7.00
N GLY A 69 5.60 13.93 7.75
CA GLY A 69 5.00 14.37 9.02
C GLY A 69 4.95 13.22 10.03
N GLU A 70 3.75 12.91 10.52
CA GLU A 70 3.51 11.78 11.45
C GLU A 70 3.30 10.44 10.74
N TYR A 71 3.37 10.40 9.41
CA TYR A 71 3.15 9.20 8.62
C TYR A 71 4.46 8.63 8.11
N LEU A 72 4.54 7.30 8.08
CA LEU A 72 5.52 6.57 7.29
C LEU A 72 4.80 5.82 6.17
N VAL A 73 5.24 6.06 4.94
CA VAL A 73 4.77 5.39 3.73
C VAL A 73 5.79 4.33 3.33
N ALA A 74 5.32 3.09 3.16
CA ALA A 74 6.06 2.00 2.58
C ALA A 74 5.58 1.77 1.15
N ILE A 75 6.50 1.71 0.19
CA ILE A 75 6.22 1.52 -1.23
C ILE A 75 6.98 0.28 -1.70
N GLU A 76 6.27 -0.73 -2.18
CA GLU A 76 6.84 -1.99 -2.65
C GLU A 76 6.63 -2.11 -4.16
N PRO A 77 7.66 -1.95 -4.99
CA PRO A 77 7.57 -2.24 -6.42
C PRO A 77 7.19 -3.70 -6.62
N ASN A 78 6.02 -3.95 -7.20
CA ASN A 78 5.45 -5.28 -7.42
C ASN A 78 5.51 -6.23 -6.20
N GLY A 79 5.47 -5.68 -4.98
CA GLY A 79 5.49 -6.44 -3.72
C GLY A 79 4.12 -6.48 -3.04
N TRP A 80 4.00 -7.31 -2.00
CA TRP A 80 2.74 -7.64 -1.32
C TRP A 80 2.83 -7.60 0.21
N VAL A 81 4.02 -7.54 0.82
CA VAL A 81 4.19 -7.77 2.26
C VAL A 81 3.39 -6.78 3.11
N GLY A 82 3.34 -5.52 2.71
CA GLY A 82 2.54 -4.48 3.33
C GLY A 82 1.04 -4.73 3.30
N ASN A 83 0.57 -5.61 2.43
CA ASN A 83 -0.83 -6.01 2.36
C ASN A 83 -1.14 -7.22 3.27
N GLY A 84 -0.15 -7.72 4.01
CA GLY A 84 -0.31 -8.77 5.01
C GLY A 84 -1.07 -8.31 6.25
N ALA A 85 -2.03 -9.12 6.72
CA ALA A 85 -2.80 -8.81 7.92
C ALA A 85 -1.94 -8.69 9.19
N GLU A 86 -0.86 -9.48 9.29
CA GLU A 86 0.09 -9.42 10.41
C GLU A 86 0.80 -8.06 10.46
N VAL A 87 1.36 -7.61 9.33
CA VAL A 87 2.01 -6.29 9.19
C VAL A 87 1.02 -5.18 9.59
N ALA A 88 -0.20 -5.24 9.05
CA ALA A 88 -1.24 -4.26 9.35
C ALA A 88 -1.59 -4.22 10.85
N CYS A 89 -1.72 -5.38 11.50
CA CYS A 89 -2.00 -5.46 12.93
C CYS A 89 -0.83 -4.94 13.77
N VAL A 90 0.40 -5.31 13.45
CA VAL A 90 1.59 -4.83 14.19
C VAL A 90 1.70 -3.31 14.08
N LEU A 91 1.60 -2.76 12.87
CA LEU A 91 1.82 -1.34 12.62
C LEU A 91 0.66 -0.43 13.05
N SER A 92 -0.49 -0.99 13.42
CA SER A 92 -1.60 -0.25 14.03
C SER A 92 -1.60 -0.26 15.57
N ARG A 93 -0.70 -0.98 16.27
CA ARG A 93 -0.68 -1.12 17.75
C ARG A 93 0.22 -0.13 18.51
N PRO A 94 -0.12 0.32 19.72
CA PRO A 94 -1.32 0.01 20.47
C PRO A 94 -2.50 0.90 20.04
N THR A 95 -2.21 2.11 19.59
CA THR A 95 -3.19 3.09 19.12
C THR A 95 -2.70 3.65 17.79
N GLY A 96 -3.45 3.46 16.71
CA GLY A 96 -2.99 3.89 15.40
C GLY A 96 -3.82 3.35 14.25
N LEU A 97 -3.48 3.85 13.05
CA LEU A 97 -4.08 3.46 11.79
C LEU A 97 -2.99 2.91 10.87
N PHE A 98 -3.30 1.78 10.26
CA PHE A 98 -2.60 1.25 9.11
C PHE A 98 -3.58 1.15 7.93
N PHE A 99 -3.14 1.55 6.73
CA PHE A 99 -3.90 1.39 5.50
C PHE A 99 -2.98 1.02 4.35
N SER A 100 -3.25 -0.06 3.64
CA SER A 100 -2.54 -0.42 2.41
C SER A 100 -3.48 -0.51 1.21
N VAL A 101 -2.91 -0.19 0.06
CA VAL A 101 -3.50 -0.38 -1.25
C VAL A 101 -2.51 -1.20 -2.07
N TYR A 102 -2.96 -2.33 -2.59
CA TYR A 102 -2.20 -3.16 -3.52
C TYR A 102 -2.93 -3.29 -4.85
N TRP A 103 -2.15 -3.30 -5.92
CA TRP A 103 -2.57 -3.89 -7.18
C TRP A 103 -1.41 -4.45 -8.00
N SER A 104 -1.73 -5.49 -8.78
CA SER A 104 -0.89 -5.99 -9.88
C SER A 104 -1.76 -6.70 -10.92
N VAL A 105 -1.10 -7.37 -11.88
CA VAL A 105 -1.76 -8.30 -12.80
C VAL A 105 -2.49 -9.45 -12.08
N ASN A 106 -2.13 -9.74 -10.82
CA ASN A 106 -2.70 -10.85 -10.05
C ASN A 106 -3.92 -10.45 -9.19
N GLY A 107 -4.25 -9.16 -9.10
CA GLY A 107 -5.44 -8.71 -8.36
C GLY A 107 -5.30 -7.35 -7.71
N HIS A 108 -6.31 -6.96 -6.94
CA HIS A 108 -6.36 -5.74 -6.15
C HIS A 108 -6.76 -6.07 -4.71
N GLN A 109 -6.21 -5.37 -3.72
CA GLN A 109 -6.67 -5.55 -2.34
C GLN A 109 -6.35 -4.32 -1.50
N LEU A 110 -7.29 -3.95 -0.64
CA LEU A 110 -7.11 -2.92 0.37
C LEU A 110 -7.13 -3.59 1.75
N VAL A 111 -6.25 -3.14 2.64
CA VAL A 111 -6.25 -3.57 4.05
C VAL A 111 -6.25 -2.36 4.94
N GLN A 112 -7.11 -2.38 5.96
CA GLN A 112 -7.15 -1.40 7.02
C GLN A 112 -7.04 -2.12 8.36
N ALA A 113 -6.17 -1.62 9.23
CA ALA A 113 -6.13 -2.01 10.63
C ALA A 113 -6.16 -0.78 11.54
N VAL A 114 -6.87 -0.91 12.65
CA VAL A 114 -6.97 0.11 13.70
C VAL A 114 -6.71 -0.55 15.03
N ASP A 115 -5.81 0.02 15.82
CA ASP A 115 -5.48 -0.42 17.18
C ASP A 115 -5.16 -1.93 17.26
N GLY A 116 -4.45 -2.44 16.25
CA GLY A 116 -4.04 -3.84 16.17
C GLY A 116 -5.09 -4.83 15.69
N ARG A 117 -6.21 -4.36 15.13
CA ARG A 117 -7.29 -5.19 14.61
C ARG A 117 -7.56 -4.85 13.15
N ILE A 118 -7.70 -5.86 12.31
CA ILE A 118 -8.18 -5.68 10.93
C ILE A 118 -9.63 -5.17 10.99
N THR A 119 -9.87 -4.01 10.39
CA THR A 119 -11.21 -3.42 10.25
C THR A 119 -11.70 -3.47 8.82
N GLY A 120 -10.80 -3.65 7.84
CA GLY A 120 -11.13 -3.87 6.45
C GLY A 120 -10.07 -4.72 5.76
N ARG A 121 -10.49 -5.65 4.91
CA ARG A 121 -9.62 -6.44 4.03
C ARG A 121 -10.47 -6.94 2.88
N PHE A 122 -10.32 -6.36 1.70
CA PHE A 122 -11.22 -6.71 0.59
C PHE A 122 -10.58 -6.41 -0.76
N ASP A 123 -11.02 -7.14 -1.78
CA ASP A 123 -10.72 -6.81 -3.16
C ASP A 123 -11.81 -5.84 -3.70
N PRO A 124 -11.44 -4.61 -4.09
CA PRO A 124 -12.40 -3.60 -4.52
C PRO A 124 -13.09 -3.94 -5.85
N THR A 125 -12.64 -4.97 -6.59
CA THR A 125 -13.33 -5.45 -7.80
C THR A 125 -14.66 -6.15 -7.52
N PHE A 126 -14.88 -6.60 -6.28
CA PHE A 126 -16.08 -7.36 -5.88
C PHE A 126 -17.08 -6.55 -5.05
N ILE A 127 -16.95 -5.22 -4.99
CA ILE A 127 -17.94 -4.38 -4.31
C ILE A 127 -19.30 -4.50 -5.00
N GLY A 128 -20.36 -4.74 -4.22
CA GLY A 128 -21.71 -5.02 -4.72
C GLY A 128 -21.93 -6.47 -5.19
N LEU A 129 -20.90 -7.32 -5.14
CA LEU A 129 -20.99 -8.76 -5.40
C LEU A 129 -20.93 -9.54 -4.07
N PRO A 130 -21.34 -10.82 -4.04
CA PRO A 130 -21.13 -11.66 -2.87
C PRO A 130 -19.66 -11.64 -2.45
N ALA A 131 -19.40 -11.18 -1.23
CA ALA A 131 -18.06 -11.07 -0.67
C ALA A 131 -17.32 -12.42 -0.75
N GLY A 132 -16.03 -12.39 -1.10
CA GLY A 132 -15.19 -13.57 -1.02
C GLY A 132 -15.10 -14.08 0.42
N ALA A 133 -14.77 -15.36 0.61
CA ALA A 133 -14.74 -16.00 1.94
C ALA A 133 -13.82 -15.30 2.97
N ASN A 134 -12.89 -14.44 2.52
CA ASN A 134 -11.94 -13.71 3.35
C ASN A 134 -12.14 -12.18 3.31
N ASP A 135 -13.19 -11.69 2.65
CA ASP A 135 -13.45 -10.27 2.56
C ASP A 135 -14.11 -9.76 3.84
N LEU A 136 -13.52 -8.72 4.40
CA LEU A 136 -14.06 -7.91 5.47
C LEU A 136 -14.30 -6.51 4.91
N LEU A 137 -15.55 -6.22 4.56
CA LEU A 137 -15.97 -4.89 4.11
C LEU A 137 -16.24 -3.99 5.33
N PRO A 138 -15.47 -2.90 5.50
CA PRO A 138 -15.76 -1.94 6.56
C PRO A 138 -17.00 -1.10 6.20
N GLY A 139 -17.74 -0.64 7.22
CA GLY A 139 -18.99 0.11 7.02
C GLY A 139 -18.86 1.48 6.33
N TRP A 140 -17.65 1.90 5.95
CA TRP A 140 -17.44 3.10 5.12
C TRP A 140 -17.42 2.79 3.62
N VAL A 141 -17.39 1.52 3.22
CA VAL A 141 -17.47 1.09 1.82
C VAL A 141 -18.93 1.01 1.42
N GLY A 142 -19.32 1.79 0.41
CA GLY A 142 -20.62 1.69 -0.25
C GLY A 142 -20.49 1.08 -1.65
N ASP A 143 -21.64 0.75 -2.26
CA ASP A 143 -21.71 0.02 -3.53
C ASP A 143 -21.01 0.75 -4.70
N ASP A 144 -21.04 2.09 -4.71
CA ASP A 144 -20.45 2.92 -5.78
C ASP A 144 -19.07 3.51 -5.42
N GLU A 145 -18.46 3.06 -4.32
CA GLU A 145 -17.21 3.65 -3.80
C GLU A 145 -15.99 3.31 -4.69
N PHE A 146 -16.05 2.19 -5.42
CA PHE A 146 -14.97 1.66 -6.25
C PHE A 146 -15.46 1.31 -7.67
N PRO A 147 -15.70 2.31 -8.54
CA PRO A 147 -16.03 2.07 -9.94
C PRO A 147 -14.90 1.31 -10.65
N LEU A 148 -15.24 0.27 -11.42
CA LEU A 148 -14.24 -0.59 -12.08
C LEU A 148 -13.30 0.19 -13.02
N GLU A 149 -13.82 1.21 -13.71
CA GLU A 149 -13.04 2.08 -14.61
C GLU A 149 -12.06 3.02 -13.88
N HIS A 150 -12.23 3.19 -12.56
CA HIS A 150 -11.46 4.09 -11.71
C HIS A 150 -10.93 3.38 -10.47
N LEU A 151 -10.73 2.06 -10.55
CA LEU A 151 -10.45 1.23 -9.38
C LEU A 151 -9.19 1.67 -8.64
N ARG A 152 -8.12 1.99 -9.38
CA ARG A 152 -6.82 2.38 -8.81
C ARG A 152 -6.90 3.79 -8.21
N SER A 153 -7.49 4.74 -8.94
CA SER A 153 -7.66 6.11 -8.44
C SER A 153 -8.62 6.18 -7.25
N ALA A 154 -9.70 5.40 -7.24
CA ALA A 154 -10.63 5.26 -6.13
C ALA A 154 -9.94 4.66 -4.89
N SER A 155 -9.04 3.69 -5.08
CA SER A 155 -8.27 3.07 -4.00
C SER A 155 -7.30 4.04 -3.32
N LEU A 156 -6.55 4.83 -4.09
CA LEU A 156 -5.71 5.89 -3.52
C LEU A 156 -6.54 6.99 -2.86
N ALA A 157 -7.70 7.34 -3.45
CA ALA A 157 -8.61 8.29 -2.83
C ALA A 157 -9.18 7.77 -1.50
N ALA A 158 -9.46 6.47 -1.39
CA ALA A 158 -9.88 5.83 -0.15
C ALA A 158 -8.76 5.91 0.90
N MET A 159 -7.53 5.56 0.54
CA MET A 159 -6.37 5.70 1.42
C MET A 159 -6.23 7.14 1.95
N GLU A 160 -6.33 8.15 1.08
CA GLU A 160 -6.31 9.56 1.50
C GLU A 160 -7.45 9.89 2.46
N ARG A 161 -8.70 9.51 2.15
CA ARG A 161 -9.85 9.77 3.03
C ARG A 161 -9.69 9.13 4.42
N ARG A 162 -9.09 7.94 4.48
CA ARG A 162 -8.95 7.18 5.72
C ARG A 162 -7.76 7.64 6.55
N THR A 163 -6.67 8.01 5.91
CA THR A 163 -5.42 8.36 6.59
C THR A 163 -5.23 9.85 6.78
N GLY A 164 -5.83 10.69 5.93
CA GLY A 164 -5.54 12.12 5.80
C GLY A 164 -4.30 12.42 4.96
N LEU A 165 -3.58 11.41 4.47
CA LEU A 165 -2.37 11.55 3.68
C LEU A 165 -2.67 11.45 2.19
N SER A 166 -2.40 12.52 1.44
CA SER A 166 -2.44 12.46 -0.02
C SER A 166 -1.17 11.80 -0.55
N PHE A 167 -1.30 10.87 -1.49
CA PHE A 167 -0.14 10.31 -2.19
C PHE A 167 0.39 11.33 -3.21
N ASP A 168 1.68 11.62 -3.18
CA ASP A 168 2.33 12.51 -4.15
C ASP A 168 3.10 11.68 -5.20
N PRO A 169 2.75 11.79 -6.50
CA PRO A 169 3.45 11.08 -7.57
C PRO A 169 4.96 11.36 -7.61
N VAL A 170 5.44 12.47 -7.05
CA VAL A 170 6.87 12.77 -6.95
C VAL A 170 7.63 11.71 -6.14
N TRP A 171 6.97 10.99 -5.24
CA TRP A 171 7.60 9.93 -4.45
C TRP A 171 8.05 8.74 -5.32
N LEU A 172 7.49 8.59 -6.53
CA LEU A 172 7.93 7.55 -7.48
C LEU A 172 9.23 7.92 -8.21
N THR A 173 9.55 9.22 -8.29
CA THR A 173 10.74 9.72 -9.00
C THR A 173 11.83 10.22 -8.06
N GLU A 174 11.51 10.44 -6.78
CA GLU A 174 12.46 10.73 -5.72
C GLU A 174 13.30 9.48 -5.36
N PRO A 175 14.63 9.62 -5.17
CA PRO A 175 15.43 8.57 -4.55
C PRO A 175 15.06 8.37 -3.07
N LEU A 176 14.56 7.20 -2.72
CA LEU A 176 14.13 6.84 -1.36
C LEU A 176 15.00 5.74 -0.75
N PRO A 177 15.17 5.71 0.59
CA PRO A 177 15.78 4.59 1.29
C PRO A 177 15.09 3.27 0.94
N THR A 178 15.85 2.36 0.35
CA THR A 178 15.37 1.06 -0.13
C THR A 178 16.00 -0.08 0.65
N TYR A 179 15.19 -1.08 0.97
CA TYR A 179 15.55 -2.24 1.78
C TYR A 179 15.09 -3.54 1.11
N ARG A 180 15.82 -4.62 1.36
CA ARG A 180 15.45 -5.97 0.93
C ARG A 180 14.44 -6.58 1.88
N ILE A 181 13.42 -7.19 1.30
CA ILE A 181 12.46 -8.06 1.98
C ILE A 181 12.88 -9.50 1.68
N PRO A 182 13.20 -10.33 2.68
CA PRO A 182 13.49 -11.75 2.45
C PRO A 182 12.32 -12.46 1.74
N ALA A 183 12.64 -13.43 0.89
CA ALA A 183 11.67 -14.29 0.23
C ALA A 183 10.91 -15.22 1.20
#